data_AF-A0A6L7W140-F1
#
_entry.id   AF-A0A6L7W140-F1
#
_cell.length_a   1.000
_cell.length_b   1.000
_cell.length_c   1.000
_cell.angle_alpha   90.00
_cell.angle_beta   90.00
_cell.angle_gamma   90.00
#
_symmetry.space_group_name_H-M   'P 1'
#
loop_
_entity.id
_entity.type
_entity.pdbx_description
1 polymer ?
#
loop_
_entity_poly.entity_id
_entity_poly.type
_entity_poly.pdbx_seq_one_letter_code
_entity_poly.pdbx_strand_id
1 'polypeptide(L)'
;MQQRYDERDLYTGLASVHWATISVTDPRRDQEFYRSIIVKNSGKALELGCGAGRLLIAYLQDGLDVEGIDISADQLAVCRRDAERVGVKPV
;
A
#
# COMPACT_ATOMS: atom_id res chain seq x y z
N MET A 1 4.34 -34.99 7.64
CA MET A 1 3.61 -33.81 8.14
C MET A 1 3.26 -32.98 6.91
N GLN A 2 1.99 -33.00 6.48
CA GLN A 2 1.59 -32.23 5.31
C GLN A 2 1.34 -30.79 5.77
N GLN A 3 2.27 -29.88 5.44
CA GLN A 3 2.04 -28.44 5.58
C GLN A 3 0.81 -28.10 4.74
N ARG A 4 -0.23 -27.60 5.40
CA ARG A 4 -1.49 -27.23 4.76
C ARG A 4 -1.32 -25.78 4.31
N TYR A 5 -1.45 -25.53 3.01
CA TYR A 5 -1.32 -24.20 2.43
C TYR A 5 -2.33 -23.22 3.05
N ASP A 6 -1.83 -22.04 3.42
CA ASP A 6 -2.62 -20.92 3.91
C ASP A 6 -2.36 -19.71 2.99
N GLU A 7 -3.42 -19.12 2.43
CA GLU A 7 -3.30 -17.97 1.53
C GLU A 7 -2.68 -16.76 2.21
N ARG A 8 -2.76 -16.66 3.55
CA ARG A 8 -2.11 -15.59 4.32
C ARG A 8 -0.59 -15.60 4.14
N ASP A 9 -0.01 -16.78 3.91
CA ASP A 9 1.44 -16.93 3.71
C ASP A 9 1.92 -16.17 2.46
N LEU A 10 1.03 -15.92 1.49
CA LEU A 10 1.33 -15.11 0.30
C LEU A 10 1.53 -13.62 0.60
N TYR A 11 1.21 -13.16 1.82
CA TYR A 11 1.27 -11.75 2.19
C TYR A 11 2.16 -11.50 3.42
N THR A 12 2.87 -12.51 3.91
CA THR A 12 3.77 -12.41 5.08
C THR A 12 5.21 -12.81 4.73
N GLY A 13 6.16 -12.47 5.59
CA GLY A 13 7.58 -12.83 5.45
C GLY A 13 8.17 -12.39 4.12
N LEU A 14 8.85 -13.31 3.43
CA LEU A 14 9.49 -13.03 2.13
C LEU A 14 8.49 -12.63 1.05
N ALA A 15 7.25 -13.12 1.12
CA ALA A 15 6.23 -12.76 0.14
C ALA A 15 5.88 -11.27 0.23
N SER A 16 5.82 -10.71 1.45
CA SER A 16 5.63 -9.27 1.64
C SER A 16 6.76 -8.45 0.99
N VAL A 17 8.02 -8.85 1.20
CA VAL A 17 9.18 -8.17 0.58
C VAL A 17 9.12 -8.25 -0.95
N HIS A 18 8.71 -9.40 -1.49
CA HIS A 18 8.51 -9.58 -2.92
C HIS A 18 7.45 -8.62 -3.47
N TRP A 19 6.25 -8.60 -2.87
CA TRP A 19 5.16 -7.71 -3.28
C TRP A 19 5.53 -6.23 -3.19
N ALA A 20 6.16 -5.81 -2.08
CA ALA A 20 6.65 -4.45 -1.90
C ALA A 20 7.60 -4.05 -3.04
N THR A 21 8.50 -4.95 -3.42
CA THR A 21 9.52 -4.69 -4.46
C THR A 21 8.91 -4.64 -5.86
N ILE A 22 8.08 -5.61 -6.24
CA ILE A 22 7.56 -5.67 -7.60
C ILE A 22 6.51 -4.59 -7.85
N SER A 23 5.76 -4.20 -6.82
CA SER A 23 4.69 -3.21 -6.94
C SER A 23 5.23 -1.85 -7.38
N VAL A 24 6.39 -1.41 -6.84
CA VAL A 24 6.97 -0.11 -7.22
C VAL A 24 7.51 -0.07 -8.65
N THR A 25 7.81 -1.22 -9.23
CA THR A 25 8.25 -1.34 -10.63
C THR A 25 7.09 -1.56 -11.61
N ASP A 26 5.86 -1.57 -11.10
CA ASP A 26 4.70 -1.90 -11.89
C ASP A 26 4.33 -0.78 -12.88
N PRO A 27 4.26 -1.05 -14.20
CA PRO A 27 3.99 -0.03 -15.21
C PRO A 27 2.51 0.36 -15.31
N ARG A 28 1.63 -0.15 -14.43
CA ARG A 28 0.20 0.19 -14.42
C ARG A 28 -0.03 1.69 -14.26
N ARG A 29 -1.08 2.18 -14.91
CA ARG A 29 -1.57 3.57 -14.83
C ARG A 29 -2.60 3.80 -13.72
N ASP A 30 -2.66 2.90 -12.76
CA ASP A 30 -3.66 2.93 -11.69
C ASP A 30 -3.47 4.13 -10.75
N GLN A 31 -2.22 4.54 -10.51
CA GLN A 31 -1.94 5.69 -9.65
C GLN A 31 -2.68 6.96 -10.11
N GLU A 32 -2.51 7.39 -11.37
CA GLU A 32 -3.16 8.59 -11.91
C GLU A 32 -4.68 8.41 -12.01
N PHE A 33 -5.13 7.21 -12.38
CA PHE A 33 -6.55 6.90 -12.47
C PHE A 33 -7.27 7.15 -11.13
N TYR A 34 -6.80 6.53 -10.04
CA TYR A 34 -7.42 6.70 -8.72
C TYR A 34 -7.18 8.09 -8.15
N ARG A 35 -6.01 8.70 -8.38
CA ARG A 35 -5.75 10.10 -8.02
C ARG A 35 -6.81 11.03 -8.59
N SER A 36 -7.15 10.88 -9.87
CA SER A 36 -8.18 11.69 -10.53
C SER A 36 -9.57 11.54 -9.88
N ILE A 37 -9.87 10.35 -9.34
CA ILE A 37 -11.14 10.08 -8.65
C ILE A 37 -11.15 10.76 -7.28
N ILE A 38 -10.05 10.66 -6.51
CA ILE A 38 -9.93 11.29 -5.19
C ILE A 38 -10.08 12.81 -5.31
N VAL A 39 -9.35 13.44 -6.23
CA VAL A 39 -9.39 14.89 -6.44
C VAL A 39 -10.79 15.36 -6.86
N LYS A 40 -11.49 14.61 -7.73
CA LYS A 40 -12.84 14.98 -8.18
C LYS A 40 -13.89 14.94 -7.08
N ASN A 41 -13.77 14.01 -6.13
CA ASN A 41 -14.80 13.77 -5.12
C ASN A 41 -14.58 14.56 -3.82
N SER A 42 -13.42 15.21 -3.64
CA SER A 42 -13.09 16.11 -2.51
C SER A 42 -13.39 15.53 -1.12
N GLY A 43 -12.36 15.10 -0.40
CA GLY A 43 -12.50 14.63 0.99
C GLY A 43 -11.59 13.46 1.28
N LYS A 44 -11.78 12.87 2.46
CA LYS A 44 -10.98 11.76 2.95
C LYS A 44 -11.23 10.49 2.12
N ALA A 45 -10.16 9.84 1.66
CA ALA A 45 -10.21 8.58 0.92
C ALA A 45 -9.62 7.42 1.72
N LEU A 46 -10.00 6.19 1.38
CA LEU A 46 -9.49 4.95 1.98
C LEU A 46 -8.99 3.99 0.89
N GLU A 47 -7.73 3.58 0.98
CA GLU A 47 -7.16 2.50 0.18
C GLU A 47 -7.31 1.16 0.92
N LEU A 48 -8.18 0.28 0.41
CA LEU A 48 -8.37 -1.08 0.92
C LEU A 48 -7.32 -2.02 0.33
N GLY A 49 -6.60 -2.74 1.18
CA GLY A 49 -5.48 -3.59 0.74
C GLY A 49 -4.29 -2.75 0.28
N CYS A 50 -3.93 -1.71 1.05
CA CYS A 50 -2.88 -0.76 0.68
C CYS A 50 -1.48 -1.38 0.59
N GLY A 51 -1.30 -2.60 1.10
CA GLY A 51 -0.06 -3.35 1.04
C GLY A 51 1.11 -2.56 1.63
N ALA A 52 2.22 -2.55 0.90
CA ALA A 52 3.42 -1.77 1.22
C ALA A 52 3.27 -0.26 0.94
N GLY A 53 2.09 0.21 0.56
CA GLY A 53 1.76 1.63 0.44
C GLY A 53 2.17 2.30 -0.87
N ARG A 54 2.37 1.56 -1.97
CA ARG A 54 2.79 2.13 -3.27
C ARG A 54 1.93 3.34 -3.68
N LEU A 55 0.61 3.20 -3.61
CA LEU A 55 -0.32 4.28 -3.97
C LEU A 55 -0.55 5.23 -2.80
N LEU A 56 -0.86 4.69 -1.62
CA LEU A 56 -1.06 5.46 -0.38
C LEU A 56 0.02 6.52 -0.15
N ILE A 57 1.30 6.11 -0.17
CA ILE A 57 2.43 7.00 0.11
C ILE A 57 2.52 8.09 -0.96
N ALA A 58 2.35 7.73 -2.23
CA ALA A 58 2.37 8.70 -3.32
C ALA A 58 1.23 9.73 -3.18
N TYR A 59 0.04 9.31 -2.79
CA TYR A 59 -1.10 10.21 -2.57
C TYR A 59 -0.91 11.12 -1.35
N LEU A 60 -0.32 10.61 -0.28
CA LEU A 60 0.04 11.42 0.88
C LEU A 60 1.10 12.48 0.52
N GLN A 61 2.09 12.13 -0.31
CA GLN A 61 3.10 13.08 -0.81
C GLN A 61 2.48 14.17 -1.70
N ASP A 62 1.43 13.84 -2.44
CA ASP A 62 0.63 14.80 -3.22
C ASP A 62 -0.27 15.70 -2.35
N GLY A 63 -0.28 15.50 -1.03
CA GLY A 63 -1.09 16.27 -0.08
C GLY A 63 -2.57 15.85 -0.05
N LEU A 64 -2.90 14.66 -0.56
CA LEU A 64 -4.25 14.13 -0.49
C LEU A 64 -4.53 13.56 0.91
N ASP A 65 -5.76 13.77 1.41
CA ASP A 65 -6.24 13.18 2.67
C ASP A 65 -6.66 11.73 2.43
N VAL A 66 -5.71 10.80 2.58
CA VAL A 66 -5.92 9.37 2.30
C VAL A 66 -5.42 8.52 3.47
N GLU A 67 -6.24 7.57 3.90
CA GLU A 67 -5.85 6.50 4.82
C GLU A 67 -5.75 5.17 4.09
N GLY A 68 -5.02 4.21 4.68
CA GLY A 68 -4.91 2.86 4.13
C GLY A 68 -5.10 1.81 5.20
N ILE A 69 -5.64 0.66 4.79
CA ILE A 69 -5.76 -0.52 5.62
C ILE A 69 -5.31 -1.76 4.85
N ASP A 70 -4.61 -2.65 5.54
CA ASP A 70 -4.25 -3.96 5.03
C ASP A 70 -4.37 -5.00 6.15
N ILE A 71 -4.67 -6.24 5.79
CA ILE A 71 -4.75 -7.35 6.75
C ILE A 71 -3.35 -7.86 7.14
N SER A 72 -2.35 -7.66 6.27
CA SER A 72 -0.98 -8.09 6.53
C SER A 72 -0.23 -7.07 7.38
N ALA A 73 0.10 -7.48 8.61
CA ALA A 73 0.96 -6.69 9.50
C ALA A 73 2.36 -6.45 8.91
N ASP A 74 2.90 -7.41 8.16
CA ASP A 74 4.21 -7.29 7.51
C ASP A 74 4.20 -6.24 6.40
N GLN A 75 3.14 -6.22 5.58
CA GLN A 75 2.93 -5.19 4.56
C GLN A 75 2.80 -3.80 5.19
N LEU A 76 2.03 -3.66 6.26
CA LEU A 76 1.89 -2.41 6.99
C LEU A 76 3.19 -1.94 7.64
N ALA A 77 4.04 -2.86 8.11
CA ALA A 77 5.36 -2.52 8.66
C ALA A 77 6.27 -1.93 7.57
N VAL A 78 6.25 -2.50 6.36
CA VAL A 78 6.95 -1.93 5.19
C VAL A 78 6.40 -0.56 4.84
N CYS A 79 5.07 -0.41 4.77
CA CYS A 79 4.40 0.84 4.45
C CYS A 79 4.80 1.97 5.41
N ARG A 80 4.70 1.75 6.73
CA ARG A 80 5.07 2.76 7.74
C ARG A 80 6.53 3.17 7.63
N ARG A 81 7.44 2.19 7.49
CA ARG A 81 8.88 2.44 7.32
C ARG A 81 9.18 3.29 6.08
N ASP A 82 8.55 2.98 4.95
CA ASP A 82 8.82 3.67 3.69
C ASP A 82 8.16 5.06 3.67
N ALA A 83 7.03 5.22 4.33
CA ALA A 83 6.39 6.52 4.51
C ALA A 83 7.18 7.45 5.43
N GLU A 84 7.73 6.93 6.54
CA GLU A 84 8.62 7.67 7.43
C GLU A 84 9.84 8.23 6.67
N ARG A 85 10.42 7.45 5.74
CA ARG A 85 11.55 7.89 4.91
C ARG A 85 11.23 9.09 4.02
N VAL A 86 9.98 9.24 3.60
CA VAL A 86 9.52 10.36 2.77
C VAL A 86 8.77 11.43 3.56
N GLY A 87 8.73 11.32 4.89
CA GLY A 87 8.16 12.32 5.80
C GLY A 87 6.64 12.36 5.83
N VAL A 88 5.95 11.29 5.43
CA VAL A 88 4.49 11.19 5.51
C VAL A 88 4.06 10.16 6.55
N LYS A 89 2.86 10.32 7.11
CA LYS A 89 2.31 9.41 8.11
C LYS A 89 1.09 8.70 7.51
N PRO A 90 1.23 7.42 7.13
CA PRO A 90 0.11 6.60 6.74
C PRO A 90 -0.52 6.04 8.00
N VAL A 91 -1.85 5.90 7.97
CA VAL A 91 -2.67 5.26 9.01
C VAL A 91 -2.88 6.10 10.27
#